data_AF-A0A950NJ56-F1
#
_entry.id   AF-A0A950NJ56-F1
#
_cell.length_a   1.000
_cell.length_b   1.000
_cell.length_c   1.000
_cell.angle_alpha   90.00
_cell.angle_beta   90.00
_cell.angle_gamma   90.00
#
_symmetry.space_group_name_H-M   'P 1'
#
loop_
_entity.id
_entity.type
_entity.pdbx_description
1 polymer ?
#
loop_
_entity_poly.entity_id
_entity_poly.type
_entity_poly.pdbx_seq_one_letter_code
_entity_poly.pdbx_strand_id
1 'polypeptide(L)'
;MIVGNDPQKALDLIFGEGIITFDVPMATALKGTLDLGGGYVLDLNGTILGEPSAAPPVLRISGIGRPGTPTAGWDYEYVGYLAWTWPNGTAQVPAIVGTVVRAKPHDHDQAKAGFVASFIATKQQ
;
A
#
# COMPACT_ATOMS: atom_id res chain seq x y z
N MET A 1 -2.66 2.52 -22.48
CA MET A 1 -2.00 3.33 -21.44
C MET A 1 -2.74 4.66 -21.33
N ILE A 2 -3.23 5.02 -20.15
CA ILE A 2 -4.15 6.18 -19.94
C ILE A 2 -3.44 7.54 -20.11
N VAL A 3 -2.11 7.54 -20.05
CA VAL A 3 -1.26 8.73 -19.94
C VAL A 3 -0.83 9.32 -21.30
N GLY A 4 -0.75 8.52 -22.37
CA GLY A 4 -0.29 9.01 -23.68
C GLY A 4 1.12 9.61 -23.64
N ASN A 5 1.32 10.75 -24.31
CA ASN A 5 2.59 11.51 -24.32
C ASN A 5 2.62 12.67 -23.30
N ASP A 6 1.70 12.67 -22.34
CA ASP A 6 1.60 13.73 -21.33
C ASP A 6 2.18 13.23 -19.99
N PRO A 7 3.44 13.58 -19.66
CA PRO A 7 4.04 13.15 -18.40
C PRO A 7 3.33 13.78 -17.19
N GLN A 8 2.71 14.95 -17.32
CA GLN A 8 2.01 15.59 -16.19
C GLN A 8 0.79 14.78 -15.81
N LYS A 9 0.05 14.27 -16.79
CA LYS A 9 -1.06 13.34 -16.56
C LYS A 9 -0.65 12.08 -15.81
N ALA A 10 0.62 11.65 -15.91
CA ALA A 10 1.13 10.53 -15.13
C ALA A 10 1.28 10.90 -13.65
N LEU A 11 1.84 12.08 -13.38
CA LEU A 11 2.06 12.60 -12.03
C LEU A 11 0.73 12.87 -11.32
N ASP A 12 -0.26 13.39 -12.04
CA ASP A 12 -1.60 13.67 -11.49
C ASP A 12 -2.36 12.39 -11.07
N LEU A 13 -1.92 11.21 -11.51
CA LEU A 13 -2.47 9.91 -11.09
C LEU A 13 -1.79 9.34 -9.83
N ILE A 14 -0.69 9.94 -9.37
CA ILE A 14 -0.01 9.51 -8.14
C ILE A 14 -0.82 10.03 -6.95
N PHE A 15 -1.56 9.11 -6.32
CA PHE A 15 -2.31 9.40 -5.10
C PHE A 15 -1.38 9.63 -3.89
N GLY A 16 -0.26 8.92 -3.84
CA GLY A 16 0.75 9.04 -2.80
C GLY A 16 1.98 8.21 -3.13
N GLU A 17 3.11 8.62 -2.59
CA GLU A 17 4.40 7.94 -2.72
C GLU A 17 5.04 7.83 -1.34
N GLY A 18 5.64 6.68 -1.03
CA GLY A 18 6.27 6.46 0.26
C GLY A 18 6.99 5.12 0.36
N ILE A 19 7.64 4.92 1.49
CA ILE A 19 8.40 3.70 1.81
C ILE A 19 7.57 2.85 2.77
N ILE A 20 7.30 1.62 2.37
CA ILE A 20 6.70 0.62 3.25
C ILE A 20 7.81 -0.23 3.87
N THR A 21 7.86 -0.29 5.19
CA THR A 21 8.71 -1.21 5.94
C THR A 21 7.83 -2.26 6.59
N PHE A 22 8.11 -3.54 6.35
CA PHE A 22 7.40 -4.65 6.98
C PHE A 22 8.27 -5.42 7.96
N ASP A 23 7.68 -5.76 9.09
CA ASP A 23 8.11 -6.80 10.03
C ASP A 23 7.11 -7.96 9.94
N VAL A 24 7.60 -9.18 9.75
CA VAL A 24 6.77 -10.40 9.60
C VAL A 24 7.05 -11.30 10.80
N PRO A 25 6.44 -11.01 11.97
CA PRO A 25 6.76 -11.71 13.21
C PRO A 25 6.29 -13.18 13.20
N MET A 26 5.39 -13.54 12.30
CA MET A 26 4.92 -14.91 12.07
C MET A 26 4.37 -15.06 10.65
N ALA A 27 4.25 -16.29 10.15
CA ALA A 27 3.86 -16.56 8.77
C ALA A 27 2.51 -15.96 8.33
N THR A 28 1.62 -15.66 9.27
CA THR A 28 0.25 -15.19 9.02
C THR A 28 0.01 -13.74 9.43
N ALA A 29 1.02 -13.03 9.94
CA ALA A 29 0.86 -11.66 10.41
C ALA A 29 2.02 -10.79 9.94
N LEU A 30 1.70 -9.53 9.67
CA LEU A 30 2.67 -8.49 9.39
C LEU A 30 2.38 -7.26 10.22
N LYS A 31 3.44 -6.53 10.55
CA LYS A 31 3.40 -5.17 11.09
C LYS A 31 4.31 -4.30 10.24
N GLY A 32 4.21 -2.99 10.38
CA GLY A 32 5.08 -2.13 9.62
C GLY A 32 4.78 -0.66 9.75
N THR A 33 5.37 0.11 8.85
CA THR A 33 5.11 1.53 8.69
C THR A 33 5.04 1.88 7.20
N LEU A 34 4.16 2.81 6.83
CA LEU A 34 4.23 3.54 5.56
C LEU A 34 4.68 4.97 5.85
N ASP A 35 5.87 5.35 5.40
CA ASP A 35 6.41 6.69 5.51
C ASP A 35 6.28 7.43 4.16
N LEU A 36 5.41 8.44 4.12
CA LEU A 36 5.16 9.28 2.95
C LEU A 36 6.09 10.51 2.91
N GLY A 37 7.05 10.60 3.82
CA GLY A 37 7.91 11.77 4.02
C GLY A 37 7.23 12.88 4.83
N GLY A 38 8.00 13.89 5.23
CA GLY A 38 7.45 15.10 5.90
C GLY A 38 6.74 14.84 7.24
N GLY A 39 6.99 13.70 7.88
CA GLY A 39 6.31 13.30 9.12
C GLY A 39 4.95 12.62 8.91
N TYR A 40 4.55 12.35 7.66
CA TYR A 40 3.34 11.61 7.34
C TYR A 40 3.61 10.11 7.40
N VAL A 41 3.35 9.50 8.56
CA VAL A 41 3.61 8.08 8.79
C VAL A 41 2.36 7.36 9.28
N LEU A 42 2.05 6.22 8.65
CA LEU A 42 1.03 5.28 9.11
C LEU A 42 1.69 4.07 9.78
N ASP A 43 1.11 3.62 10.89
CA ASP A 43 1.43 2.34 11.49
C ASP A 43 0.59 1.25 10.83
N LEU A 44 1.25 0.20 10.34
CA LEU A 44 0.63 -0.87 9.59
C LEU A 44 0.45 -2.11 10.47
N ASN A 45 -0.73 -2.71 10.39
CA ASN A 45 -1.03 -3.99 11.01
C ASN A 45 -1.80 -4.86 10.01
N GLY A 46 -1.36 -6.08 9.76
CA GLY A 46 -1.98 -6.89 8.73
C GLY A 46 -1.90 -8.38 8.95
N THR A 47 -2.67 -9.08 8.13
CA THR A 47 -2.72 -10.54 8.06
C THR A 47 -2.30 -11.02 6.68
N ILE A 48 -1.61 -12.15 6.65
CA ILE A 48 -1.22 -12.86 5.43
C ILE A 48 -2.11 -14.09 5.37
N LEU A 49 -3.02 -14.12 4.41
CA LEU A 49 -3.96 -15.20 4.17
C LEU A 49 -3.47 -16.04 3.00
N GLY A 50 -3.36 -17.35 3.16
CA GLY A 50 -2.98 -18.22 2.05
C GLY A 50 -3.15 -19.69 2.40
N GLU A 51 -3.56 -20.46 1.38
CA GLU A 51 -3.55 -21.93 1.42
C GLU A 51 -2.25 -22.43 0.76
N PRO A 52 -1.59 -23.48 1.28
CA PRO A 52 -0.25 -23.91 0.86
C PRO A 52 -0.04 -24.29 -0.63
N SER A 53 -1.08 -24.39 -1.47
CA SER A 53 -0.94 -25.11 -2.75
C SER A 53 -1.58 -24.53 -4.01
N ALA A 54 -2.23 -23.36 -4.02
CA ALA A 54 -2.90 -22.92 -5.27
C ALA A 54 -3.02 -21.41 -5.55
N ALA A 55 -2.91 -20.50 -4.58
CA ALA A 55 -3.10 -19.06 -4.80
C ALA A 55 -1.97 -18.24 -4.16
N PRO A 56 -1.58 -17.09 -4.75
CA PRO A 56 -0.65 -16.18 -4.09
C PRO A 56 -1.24 -15.71 -2.76
N PRO A 57 -0.41 -15.56 -1.71
CA PRO A 57 -0.87 -15.07 -0.42
C PRO A 57 -1.51 -13.70 -0.58
N VAL A 58 -2.63 -13.50 0.10
CA VAL A 58 -3.38 -12.25 0.17
C VAL A 58 -2.96 -11.50 1.43
N LEU A 59 -2.51 -10.26 1.26
CA LEU A 59 -2.21 -9.36 2.35
C LEU A 59 -3.44 -8.49 2.62
N ARG A 60 -3.91 -8.46 3.86
CA ARG A 60 -4.92 -7.49 4.33
C ARG A 60 -4.29 -6.63 5.40
N ILE A 61 -4.23 -5.32 5.20
CA ILE A 61 -3.45 -4.41 6.04
C ILE A 61 -4.31 -3.21 6.41
N SER A 62 -4.34 -2.85 7.69
CA SER A 62 -4.85 -1.58 8.17
C SER A 62 -3.68 -0.64 8.40
N GLY A 63 -3.80 0.58 7.89
CA GLY A 63 -2.82 1.67 8.05
C GLY A 63 -3.43 2.82 8.83
N ILE A 64 -2.98 2.98 10.07
CA ILE A 64 -3.53 3.96 11.01
C ILE A 64 -2.54 5.10 11.20
N GLY A 65 -3.02 6.32 11.06
CA GLY A 65 -2.19 7.49 11.28
C GLY A 65 -1.93 7.77 12.76
N ARG A 66 -0.77 8.38 13.05
CA ARG A 66 -0.27 8.54 14.41
C ARG A 66 -0.91 9.73 15.14
N PRO A 67 -1.39 9.57 16.39
CA PRO A 67 -1.88 10.68 17.20
C PRO A 67 -0.86 11.81 17.32
N GLY A 68 -1.32 13.07 17.25
CA GLY A 68 -0.46 14.24 17.37
C GLY A 68 0.46 14.50 16.16
N THR A 69 0.29 13.78 15.04
CA THR A 69 1.02 13.99 13.80
C THR A 69 0.09 14.48 12.68
N PRO A 70 0.62 14.90 11.51
CA PRO A 70 -0.21 15.26 10.36
C PRO A 70 -1.15 14.15 9.86
N THR A 71 -0.90 12.88 10.24
CA THR A 71 -1.77 11.75 9.88
C THR A 71 -2.80 11.43 10.97
N ALA A 72 -2.89 12.20 12.04
CA ALA A 72 -3.83 11.91 13.13
C ALA A 72 -5.27 11.74 12.60
N GLY A 73 -5.89 10.59 12.91
CA GLY A 73 -7.24 10.25 12.47
C GLY A 73 -7.33 9.60 11.07
N TRP A 74 -6.21 9.44 10.36
CA TRP A 74 -6.16 8.71 9.10
C TRP A 74 -6.38 7.22 9.35
N ASP A 75 -7.16 6.60 8.45
CA ASP A 75 -7.51 5.18 8.51
C ASP A 75 -7.67 4.68 7.08
N TYR A 76 -6.80 3.75 6.70
CA TYR A 76 -6.72 3.18 5.36
C TYR A 76 -6.69 1.66 5.44
N GLU A 77 -7.40 1.00 4.53
CA GLU A 77 -7.43 -0.45 4.43
C GLU A 77 -6.87 -0.87 3.07
N TYR A 78 -5.94 -1.82 3.08
CA TYR A 78 -5.23 -2.31 1.91
C TYR A 78 -5.53 -3.79 1.70
N VAL A 79 -5.71 -4.18 0.44
CA VAL A 79 -5.66 -5.58 0.01
C VAL A 79 -4.63 -5.70 -1.09
N GLY A 80 -3.66 -6.60 -0.92
CA GLY A 80 -2.57 -6.80 -1.87
C GLY A 80 -2.20 -8.26 -2.08
N TYR A 81 -1.46 -8.50 -3.16
CA TYR A 81 -0.95 -9.80 -3.55
C TYR A 81 0.50 -9.65 -4.00
N LEU A 82 1.29 -10.72 -3.88
CA LEU A 82 2.56 -10.76 -4.58
C LEU A 82 2.32 -10.68 -6.09
N ALA A 83 3.02 -9.77 -6.75
CA ALA A 83 2.99 -9.65 -8.20
C ALA A 83 3.49 -10.94 -8.85
N TRP A 84 2.94 -11.24 -10.03
CA TRP A 84 3.30 -12.44 -10.80
C TRP A 84 4.79 -12.50 -11.07
N THR A 85 5.42 -13.66 -10.82
CA THR A 85 6.82 -13.92 -11.18
C THR A 85 6.87 -14.49 -12.59
N TRP A 86 7.48 -13.76 -13.53
CA TRP A 86 7.57 -14.19 -14.91
C TRP A 86 8.66 -15.25 -15.08
N PRO A 87 8.39 -16.41 -15.73
CA PRO A 87 9.40 -17.45 -15.94
C PRO A 87 10.66 -16.97 -16.69
N ASN A 88 10.49 -16.00 -17.58
CA ASN A 88 11.58 -15.40 -18.36
C ASN A 88 11.97 -14.00 -17.84
N GLY A 89 11.56 -13.65 -16.62
CA GLY A 89 11.88 -12.36 -16.00
C GLY A 89 13.38 -12.26 -15.72
N THR A 90 14.03 -11.22 -16.25
CA THR A 90 15.44 -10.93 -15.94
C THR A 90 15.49 -9.89 -14.84
N ALA A 91 16.17 -10.20 -13.73
CA ALA A 91 16.32 -9.31 -12.57
C ALA A 91 14.97 -8.71 -12.07
N GLN A 92 13.90 -9.50 -12.12
CA GLN A 92 12.57 -9.04 -11.70
C GLN A 92 12.60 -8.68 -10.21
N VAL A 93 12.22 -7.44 -9.91
CA VAL A 93 12.07 -6.96 -8.53
C VAL A 93 10.73 -7.48 -7.99
N PRO A 94 10.70 -8.18 -6.84
CA PRO A 94 9.46 -8.55 -6.19
C PRO A 94 8.62 -7.31 -5.87
N ALA A 95 7.31 -7.42 -6.05
CA ALA A 95 6.38 -6.34 -5.74
C ALA A 95 5.10 -6.88 -5.10
N ILE A 96 4.46 -6.03 -4.30
CA ILE A 96 3.08 -6.21 -3.86
C ILE A 96 2.22 -5.27 -4.69
N VAL A 97 1.14 -5.80 -5.26
CA VAL A 97 0.17 -5.02 -6.04
C VAL A 97 -1.22 -5.19 -5.45
N GLY A 98 -2.03 -4.15 -5.48
CA GLY A 98 -3.35 -4.22 -4.87
C GLY A 98 -4.13 -2.92 -4.93
N THR A 99 -5.07 -2.78 -3.99
CA THR A 99 -5.88 -1.58 -3.80
C THR A 99 -5.82 -1.12 -2.35
N VAL A 100 -6.02 0.19 -2.18
CA VAL A 100 -6.19 0.85 -0.90
C VAL A 100 -7.51 1.61 -0.91
N VAL A 101 -8.22 1.60 0.20
CA VAL A 101 -9.39 2.45 0.43
C VAL A 101 -9.16 3.34 1.65
N ARG A 102 -9.57 4.61 1.55
CA ARG A 102 -9.69 5.49 2.71
C ARG A 102 -10.90 5.05 3.53
N ALA A 103 -10.68 4.43 4.68
CA ALA A 103 -11.75 3.86 5.51
C ALA A 103 -12.51 4.94 6.30
N LYS A 104 -11.83 6.01 6.74
CA LYS A 104 -12.45 7.16 7.43
C LYS A 104 -12.12 8.48 6.74
N PRO A 105 -13.04 9.46 6.76
CA PRO A 105 -12.70 10.78 6.26
C PRO A 105 -11.70 11.47 7.18
N HIS A 106 -10.93 12.40 6.63
CA HIS A 106 -10.02 13.27 7.39
C HIS A 106 -9.93 14.65 6.74
N ASP A 107 -9.08 15.53 7.29
CA ASP A 107 -8.88 16.91 6.84
C ASP A 107 -10.20 17.69 6.72
N HIS A 108 -10.99 17.70 7.79
CA HIS A 108 -12.30 18.36 7.85
C HIS A 108 -13.23 17.92 6.70
N ASP A 109 -13.29 16.61 6.46
CA ASP A 109 -14.07 15.97 5.40
C ASP A 109 -13.70 16.39 3.97
N GLN A 110 -12.56 17.05 3.73
CA GLN A 110 -12.05 17.26 2.38
C GLN A 110 -11.59 15.93 1.76
N ALA A 111 -11.00 15.06 2.58
CA ALA A 111 -10.63 13.71 2.22
C ALA A 111 -11.77 12.75 2.56
N LYS A 112 -12.69 12.49 1.61
CA LYS A 112 -13.86 11.61 1.83
C LYS A 112 -13.48 10.14 1.98
N ALA A 113 -14.14 9.43 2.91
CA ALA A 113 -14.06 7.97 2.98
C ALA A 113 -14.59 7.30 1.69
N GLY A 114 -14.15 6.07 1.45
CA GLY A 114 -14.51 5.29 0.27
C GLY A 114 -13.74 5.63 -1.00
N PHE A 115 -12.80 6.58 -0.94
CA PHE A 115 -11.86 6.81 -2.05
C PHE A 115 -10.94 5.60 -2.20
N VAL A 116 -10.90 5.01 -3.40
CA VAL A 116 -10.11 3.82 -3.72
C VAL A 116 -9.02 4.18 -4.73
N ALA A 117 -7.80 3.69 -4.48
CA ALA A 117 -6.69 3.75 -5.42
C ALA A 117 -6.05 2.38 -5.60
N SER A 118 -5.40 2.15 -6.73
CA SER A 118 -4.45 1.04 -6.86
C SER A 118 -3.11 1.42 -6.21
N PHE A 119 -2.36 0.40 -5.78
CA PHE A 119 -0.98 0.61 -5.34
C PHE A 119 -0.05 -0.47 -5.88
N ILE A 120 1.22 -0.11 -5.99
CA ILE A 120 2.33 -1.01 -6.24
C ILE A 120 3.45 -0.66 -5.26
N ALA A 121 3.97 -1.66 -4.56
CA ALA A 121 5.11 -1.53 -3.67
C ALA A 121 6.21 -2.48 -4.13
N THR A 122 7.30 -1.95 -4.65
CA THR A 122 8.47 -2.73 -5.08
C THR A 122 9.43 -2.91 -3.90
N LYS A 123 10.08 -4.08 -3.84
CA LYS A 123 11.14 -4.32 -2.85
C LYS A 123 12.31 -3.38 -3.15
N GLN A 124 12.71 -2.56 -2.17
CA GLN A 124 13.93 -1.76 -2.28
C GLN A 124 15.16 -2.66 -2.40
N GLN A 125 16.14 -2.22 -3.19
CA GLN A 125 17.44 -2.89 -3.37
C GLN A 125 18.51 -2.29 -2.46
#